data_AF-A0A523K1B7-F1
#
_entry.id   AF-A0A523K1B7-F1
#
_cell.length_a   1.000
_cell.length_b   1.000
_cell.length_c   1.000
_cell.angle_alpha   90.00
_cell.angle_beta   90.00
_cell.angle_gamma   90.00
#
_symmetry.space_group_name_H-M   'P 1'
#
loop_
_entity.id
_entity.type
_entity.pdbx_description
1 polymer ?
#
loop_
_entity_poly.entity_id
_entity_poly.type
_entity_poly.pdbx_seq_one_letter_code
_entity_poly.pdbx_strand_id
1 'polypeptide(L)' 'MPTASSEPSSMSAAIAEAFTRIIRAEDSVAAARSQLGAEAGIPESNIFGRNEPALHHDHNTYREALGMEPLERLEG' A
#
# COMPACT_ATOMS: atom_id res chain seq x y z
N MET A 1 15.30 -38.24 7.46
CA MET A 1 14.15 -37.76 8.24
C MET A 1 13.30 -36.90 7.32
N PRO A 2 12.08 -37.29 6.92
CA PRO A 2 11.20 -36.39 6.19
C PRO A 2 10.57 -35.44 7.21
N THR A 3 10.75 -34.13 7.02
CA THR A 3 9.99 -33.10 7.74
C THR A 3 8.55 -33.17 7.25
N ALA A 4 7.62 -33.58 8.11
CA ALA A 4 6.20 -33.46 7.80
C ALA A 4 5.87 -31.96 7.65
N SER A 5 5.64 -31.51 6.43
CA SER A 5 4.91 -30.26 6.20
C SER A 5 3.52 -30.48 6.77
N SER A 6 3.22 -29.87 7.92
CA SER A 6 1.87 -29.84 8.45
C SER A 6 1.07 -28.83 7.64
N GLU A 7 0.16 -29.33 6.80
CA GLU A 7 -0.86 -28.50 6.15
C GLU A 7 -1.59 -27.65 7.20
N PRO A 8 -1.90 -26.37 6.89
CA PRO A 8 -2.63 -25.53 7.82
C PRO A 8 -3.98 -26.19 8.14
N SER A 9 -4.34 -26.22 9.42
CA SER A 9 -5.66 -26.66 9.84
C SER A 9 -6.74 -25.83 9.14
N SER A 10 -7.91 -26.43 8.90
CA SER A 10 -9.06 -25.73 8.28
C SER A 10 -9.43 -24.45 9.02
N MET A 11 -9.25 -24.42 10.35
CA MET A 11 -9.46 -23.22 11.17
C MET A 11 -8.45 -22.10 10.84
N SER A 12 -7.16 -22.41 10.74
CA SER A 12 -6.14 -21.41 10.39
C SER A 12 -6.34 -20.85 8.98
N ALA A 13 -6.76 -21.69 8.03
CA ALA A 13 -7.08 -21.24 6.68
C ALA A 13 -8.29 -20.28 6.67
N ALA A 14 -9.35 -20.63 7.40
CA ALA A 14 -10.55 -19.79 7.52
C ALA A 14 -10.23 -18.43 8.18
N ILE A 15 -9.36 -18.40 9.18
CA ILE A 15 -8.91 -17.14 9.82
C ILE A 15 -8.11 -16.29 8.83
N ALA A 16 -7.18 -16.89 8.08
CA ALA A 16 -6.38 -16.16 7.09
C ALA A 16 -7.26 -15.57 5.97
N GLU A 17 -8.26 -16.31 5.51
CA GLU A 17 -9.24 -15.82 4.53
C GLU A 17 -10.06 -14.65 5.10
N ALA A 18 -10.60 -14.79 6.31
CA ALA A 18 -11.36 -13.74 6.95
C ALA A 18 -10.52 -12.47 7.15
N PHE A 19 -9.28 -12.62 7.59
CA PHE A 19 -8.33 -11.52 7.76
C PHE A 19 -8.04 -10.83 6.42
N THR A 20 -7.68 -11.60 5.38
CA THR A 20 -7.40 -11.06 4.03
C THR A 20 -8.60 -10.29 3.49
N ARG A 21 -9.82 -10.82 3.68
CA ARG A 21 -11.04 -10.15 3.24
C ARG A 21 -11.27 -8.83 3.95
N ILE A 22 -11.03 -8.77 5.27
CA ILE A 22 -11.19 -7.55 6.07
C ILE A 22 -10.19 -6.49 5.62
N ILE A 23 -8.90 -6.83 5.59
CA ILE A 23 -7.83 -5.90 5.19
C ILE A 23 -8.09 -5.37 3.78
N ARG A 24 -8.41 -6.25 2.82
CA ARG A 24 -8.73 -5.82 1.45
C ARG A 24 -9.92 -4.86 1.38
N ALA A 25 -10.95 -5.09 2.19
CA ALA A 25 -12.12 -4.22 2.21
C ALA A 25 -11.76 -2.83 2.76
N GLU A 26 -10.98 -2.77 3.84
CA GLU A 26 -10.52 -1.52 4.44
C GLU A 26 -9.61 -0.74 3.47
N ASP A 27 -8.62 -1.40 2.89
CA ASP A 27 -7.69 -0.81 1.91
C ASP A 27 -8.43 -0.26 0.69
N SER A 28 -9.43 -0.99 0.19
CA SER A 28 -10.23 -0.55 -0.97
C SER A 28 -11.00 0.73 -0.67
N VAL A 29 -11.60 0.84 0.51
CA VAL A 29 -12.33 2.05 0.93
C VAL A 29 -11.37 3.23 1.11
N ALA A 30 -10.20 3.00 1.71
CA ALA A 30 -9.19 4.04 1.87
C ALA A 30 -8.69 4.57 0.52
N ALA A 31 -8.34 3.67 -0.41
CA ALA A 31 -7.88 4.04 -1.75
C ALA A 31 -8.95 4.83 -2.54
N ALA A 32 -10.21 4.37 -2.51
CA ALA A 32 -11.30 5.06 -3.19
C ALA A 32 -11.53 6.48 -2.63
N ARG A 33 -11.44 6.65 -1.29
CA ARG A 33 -11.56 7.98 -0.68
C ARG A 33 -10.40 8.90 -1.04
N SER A 34 -9.16 8.39 -1.06
CA SER A 34 -8.01 9.16 -1.51
C SER A 34 -8.15 9.63 -2.95
N GLN A 35 -8.64 8.76 -3.84
CA GLN A 35 -8.90 9.12 -5.24
C GLN A 35 -9.96 10.22 -5.37
N LEU A 36 -11.08 10.11 -4.64
CA LEU A 36 -12.11 11.16 -4.62
C LEU A 36 -11.55 12.50 -4.13
N GLY A 37 -10.68 12.48 -3.12
CA GLY A 37 -10.00 13.67 -2.63
C GLY A 37 -9.07 14.30 -3.67
N ALA A 38 -8.33 13.47 -4.42
CA ALA A 38 -7.45 13.92 -5.50
C ALA A 38 -8.25 14.52 -6.67
N GLU A 39 -9.37 13.92 -7.04
CA GLU A 39 -10.26 14.41 -8.12
C GLU A 39 -11.00 15.69 -7.75
N ALA A 40 -11.26 15.92 -6.46
CA ALA A 40 -11.89 17.15 -5.99
C ALA A 40 -11.03 18.41 -6.24
N GLY A 41 -9.74 18.25 -6.56
CA GLY A 41 -8.84 19.36 -6.87
C GLY A 41 -8.55 20.30 -5.69
N ILE A 42 -8.82 19.85 -4.46
CA ILE A 42 -8.61 20.65 -3.24
C ILE A 42 -7.13 20.67 -2.84
N PRO A 43 -6.43 19.52 -2.71
CA PRO A 43 -4.98 19.53 -2.50
C PRO A 43 -4.22 19.62 -3.83
N GLU A 44 -3.34 20.61 -3.97
CA GLU A 44 -2.43 20.73 -5.13
C GLU A 44 -1.27 19.73 -5.09
N SER A 45 -0.90 19.28 -3.88
CA SER A 45 0.19 18.33 -3.65
C SER A 45 -0.11 17.44 -2.44
N ASN A 46 0.54 16.27 -2.42
CA ASN A 46 0.49 15.33 -1.30
C ASN A 46 1.88 15.18 -0.69
N ILE A 47 1.93 15.04 0.63
CA ILE A 47 3.15 14.78 1.38
C ILE A 47 3.14 13.31 1.80
N PHE A 48 4.19 12.59 1.44
CA PHE A 48 4.39 11.22 1.92
C PHE A 48 4.83 11.22 3.38
N GLY A 49 4.34 10.24 4.14
CA GLY A 49 4.70 10.08 5.54
C GLY A 49 6.18 9.75 5.72
N ARG A 50 6.74 10.15 6.87
CA ARG A 50 8.14 9.83 7.24
C ARG A 50 8.41 8.32 7.31
N ASN A 51 7.40 7.53 7.67
CA ASN A 51 7.52 6.09 7.87
C ASN A 51 7.15 5.27 6.62
N GLU A 52 7.20 5.86 5.42
CA GLU A 52 6.76 5.23 4.18
C GLU A 52 7.89 5.04 3.15
N PRO A 53 9.10 4.54 3.52
CA PRO A 53 10.23 4.47 2.60
C PRO A 53 9.95 3.60 1.37
N ALA A 54 9.13 2.55 1.52
CA ALA A 54 8.69 1.73 0.39
C ALA A 54 7.84 2.53 -0.61
N LEU A 55 6.93 3.38 -0.11
CA LEU A 55 6.07 4.20 -0.96
C LEU A 55 6.85 5.28 -1.70
N HIS A 56 7.90 5.83 -1.05
CA HIS A 56 8.84 6.77 -1.68
C HIS A 56 9.60 6.10 -2.82
N HIS A 57 10.10 4.88 -2.59
CA HIS A 57 10.79 4.09 -3.62
C HIS A 57 9.87 3.77 -4.81
N ASP A 58 8.65 3.31 -4.55
CA ASP A 58 7.67 3.00 -5.59
C ASP A 58 7.37 4.21 -6.47
N HIS A 59 7.11 5.38 -5.87
CA HIS A 59 6.83 6.59 -6.64
C HIS A 59 8.04 7.06 -7.45
N ASN A 60 9.26 6.97 -6.90
CA ASN A 60 10.47 7.31 -7.64
C ASN A 60 10.69 6.36 -8.83
N THR A 61 10.32 5.07 -8.70
CA THR A 61 10.38 4.11 -9.81
C THR A 61 9.49 4.57 -10.99
N TYR A 62 8.26 5.01 -10.71
CA TYR A 62 7.38 5.54 -11.76
C TYR A 62 7.90 6.85 -12.35
N ARG A 63 8.43 7.75 -11.52
CA ARG A 63 8.98 9.03 -11.97
C ARG A 63 10.18 8.82 -12.90
N GLU A 64 11.09 7.91 -12.55
CA GLU A 64 12.21 7.52 -13.41
C GLU A 64 11.71 6.96 -14.76
N ALA A 65 10.74 6.04 -14.73
CA ALA A 65 10.16 5.48 -15.95
C ALA A 65 9.48 6.53 -16.85
N LEU A 66 8.99 7.64 -16.26
CA LEU A 66 8.37 8.76 -16.96
C LEU A 66 9.36 9.89 -17.29
N GLY A 67 10.65 9.75 -16.97
CA GLY A 67 11.67 10.79 -17.20
C GLY A 67 11.49 12.05 -16.34
N MET A 68 10.88 11.90 -15.17
CA MET A 68 10.66 12.97 -14.19
C MET A 68 11.76 12.96 -13.12
N GLU A 69 12.09 14.13 -12.59
CA GLU A 69 13.00 14.27 -11.43
C GLU A 69 12.51 13.46 -10.22
N PRO A 70 13.36 13.01 -9.29
CA PRO A 70 12.92 12.33 -8.06
C PRO A 70 11.97 13.18 -7.19
N LEU A 71 11.27 12.53 -6.25
CA LEU A 71 10.46 13.24 -5.25
C LEU A 71 11.29 14.22 -4.42
N GLU A 72 10.75 15.41 -4.19
CA GLU A 72 11.36 16.40 -3.30
C GLU A 72 11.28 15.94 -1.85
N ARG A 73 12.37 16.15 -1.11
CA ARG A 73 12.41 15.91 0.33
C ARG A 73 12.05 17.21 1.06
N LEU A 74 10.91 17.21 1.74
CA LEU A 74 10.57 18.25 2.70
C LEU A 74 11.47 18.12 3.94
N GLU A 75 12.32 19.12 4.16
CA GLU A 75 13.05 19.27 5.42
C GLU A 75 12.14 19.95 6.44
N GLY A 76 12.12 19.42 7.66
CA GLY A 76 11.33 19.92 8.78
C GLY A 76 12.07 19.73 10.09
#